data_AF-A0A4Z0EWA5-F1
#
_entry.id   AF-A0A4Z0EWA5-F1
#
_cell.length_a   1.000
_cell.length_b   1.000
_cell.length_c   1.000
_cell.angle_alpha   90.00
_cell.angle_beta   90.00
_cell.angle_gamma   90.00
#
_symmetry.space_group_name_H-M   'P 1'
#
loop_
_entity.id
_entity.type
_entity.pdbx_description
1 polymer ?
#
loop_
_entity_poly.entity_id
_entity_poly.type
_entity_poly.pdbx_seq_one_letter_code
_entity_poly.pdbx_strand_id
1 'polypeptide(L)'
;MATIVLAGWRVGLQKIALANLQQELLQLSLKQAKENVDRLLEGEKNSLRPGQPIMLDVPDGVVAEFITRANTLGALVGFVVTDISNQPASDTAATMQQAA
;
A
#
# COMPACT_ATOMS: atom_id res chain seq x y z
N MET A 1 -8.77 -6.41 6.14
CA MET A 1 -8.51 -5.50 5.01
C MET A 1 -7.58 -4.42 5.51
N ALA A 2 -6.63 -3.98 4.69
CA ALA A 2 -5.71 -2.93 5.08
C ALA A 2 -5.87 -1.71 4.18
N THR A 3 -5.93 -0.53 4.76
CA THR A 3 -5.88 0.72 4.01
C THR A 3 -4.42 1.18 3.92
N ILE A 4 -3.89 1.24 2.70
CA ILE A 4 -2.53 1.71 2.41
C ILE A 4 -2.60 3.16 1.96
N VAL A 5 -1.75 4.00 2.56
CA VAL A 5 -1.64 5.41 2.15
C VAL A 5 -0.35 5.61 1.37
N LEU A 6 -0.48 5.98 0.09
CA LEU A 6 0.64 6.43 -0.72
C LEU A 6 0.82 7.92 -0.45
N ALA A 7 1.87 8.27 0.29
CA ALA A 7 2.15 9.63 0.74
C ALA A 7 2.88 10.48 -0.31
N GLY A 8 3.40 9.85 -1.37
CA GLY A 8 4.07 10.57 -2.44
C GLY A 8 4.77 9.63 -3.41
N TRP A 9 5.75 10.17 -4.11
CA TRP A 9 6.50 9.49 -5.15
C TRP A 9 7.92 10.03 -5.23
N ARG A 10 8.81 9.26 -5.85
CA ARG A 10 10.22 9.61 -6.10
C ARG A 10 10.42 9.91 -7.58
N VAL A 11 11.41 10.75 -7.89
CA VAL A 11 11.81 11.04 -9.28
C VAL A 11 12.06 9.73 -10.03
N GLY A 12 11.42 9.56 -11.18
CA GLY A 12 11.44 8.30 -11.95
C GLY A 12 10.29 7.33 -11.63
N LEU A 13 9.22 7.78 -10.95
CA LEU A 13 8.02 6.98 -10.69
C LEU A 13 7.51 6.34 -11.99
N GLN A 14 7.40 5.01 -11.98
CA GLN A 14 6.82 4.26 -13.09
C GLN A 14 5.29 4.29 -13.03
N LYS A 15 4.69 5.43 -13.40
CA LYS A 15 3.24 5.68 -13.29
C LYS A 15 2.35 4.61 -13.95
N ILE A 16 2.77 4.09 -15.11
CA ILE A 16 2.03 3.05 -15.85
C ILE A 16 2.10 1.72 -15.08
N ALA A 17 3.28 1.35 -14.59
CA ALA A 17 3.45 0.14 -13.81
C ALA A 17 2.70 0.20 -12.47
N LEU A 18 2.63 1.38 -11.84
CA LEU A 18 1.85 1.57 -10.61
C LEU A 18 0.34 1.43 -10.86
N ALA A 19 -0.15 1.94 -11.98
CA ALA A 19 -1.54 1.74 -12.38
C ALA A 19 -1.82 0.25 -12.67
N ASN A 20 -0.93 -0.43 -13.39
CA ASN A 20 -1.06 -1.87 -13.64
C ASN A 20 -1.04 -2.70 -12.33
N LEU A 21 -0.18 -2.35 -11.37
CA LEU A 21 -0.13 -2.98 -10.05
C LEU A 21 -1.47 -2.87 -9.32
N GLN A 22 -2.12 -1.70 -9.38
CA GLN A 22 -3.44 -1.49 -8.80
C GLN A 22 -4.51 -2.33 -9.51
N GLN A 23 -4.44 -2.50 -10.83
CA GLN A 23 -5.36 -3.38 -11.54
C GLN A 23 -5.15 -4.85 -11.18
N GLU A 24 -3.90 -5.28 -11.08
CA GLU A 24 -3.53 -6.67 -10.81
C GLU A 24 -3.93 -7.09 -9.39
N LEU A 25 -3.52 -6.32 -8.38
CA LEU A 25 -3.68 -6.69 -6.96
C LEU A 25 -4.99 -6.19 -6.34
N LEU A 26 -5.51 -5.04 -6.80
CA LEU A 26 -6.73 -4.43 -6.24
C LEU A 26 -7.95 -4.65 -7.13
N GLN A 27 -7.77 -5.26 -8.32
CA GLN A 27 -8.82 -5.48 -9.31
C GLN A 27 -9.57 -4.19 -9.69
N LEU A 28 -8.89 -3.05 -9.58
CA LEU A 28 -9.44 -1.75 -9.98
C LEU A 28 -9.53 -1.64 -11.50
N SER A 29 -10.50 -0.87 -11.98
CA SER A 29 -10.58 -0.54 -13.41
C SER A 29 -9.39 0.31 -13.83
N LEU A 30 -8.90 0.17 -15.07
CA LEU A 30 -7.78 0.97 -15.61
C LEU A 30 -7.99 2.47 -15.41
N LYS A 31 -9.24 2.94 -15.58
CA LYS A 31 -9.61 4.34 -15.37
C LYS A 31 -9.35 4.77 -13.91
N GLN A 32 -9.84 4.00 -12.95
CA GLN A 32 -9.68 4.29 -11.52
C GLN A 32 -8.20 4.23 -11.10
N ALA A 33 -7.49 3.20 -11.55
CA ALA A 33 -6.06 3.05 -11.28
C ALA A 33 -5.25 4.24 -11.84
N LYS A 34 -5.59 4.69 -13.05
CA LYS A 34 -4.98 5.88 -13.65
C LYS A 34 -5.31 7.15 -12.86
N GLU A 35 -6.57 7.38 -12.53
CA GLU A 35 -7.01 8.53 -11.74
C GLU A 35 -6.28 8.60 -10.38
N ASN A 36 -6.08 7.46 -9.72
CA ASN A 36 -5.32 7.39 -8.48
C ASN A 36 -3.86 7.84 -8.68
N VAL A 37 -3.18 7.30 -9.70
CA VAL A 37 -1.79 7.67 -9.98
C VAL A 37 -1.67 9.12 -10.40
N ASP A 38 -2.59 9.63 -11.22
CA ASP A 38 -2.64 11.04 -11.61
C ASP A 38 -2.85 11.95 -10.38
N ARG A 39 -3.73 11.58 -9.44
CA ARG A 39 -3.91 12.33 -8.17
C ARG A 39 -2.66 12.34 -7.30
N LEU A 40 -1.94 11.22 -7.23
CA LEU A 40 -0.66 11.13 -6.53
C LEU A 40 0.40 12.04 -7.17
N LEU A 41 0.36 12.19 -8.51
CA LEU A 41 1.25 13.04 -9.30
C LEU A 41 0.77 14.49 -9.44
N GLU A 42 -0.45 14.84 -9.02
CA GLU A 42 -1.04 16.16 -9.28
C GLU A 42 -0.23 17.31 -8.62
N GLY A 43 0.53 17.02 -7.56
CA GLY A 43 1.49 17.94 -6.96
C GLY A 43 2.75 18.19 -7.79
N GLU A 44 3.10 17.32 -8.74
CA GLU A 44 4.28 17.47 -9.62
C GLU A 44 4.19 18.72 -10.50
N LYS A 45 2.98 19.09 -10.95
CA LYS A 45 2.77 20.28 -11.77
C LYS A 45 2.97 21.59 -10.99
N ASN A 46 3.02 21.52 -9.66
CA ASN A 46 3.12 22.67 -8.80
C ASN A 46 4.29 22.42 -7.84
N SER A 47 5.51 22.74 -8.28
CA SER A 47 6.82 22.43 -7.67
C SER A 47 7.03 22.83 -6.20
N LEU A 48 5.97 23.30 -5.53
CA LEU A 48 5.91 23.74 -4.13
C LEU A 48 4.97 22.89 -3.27
N ARG A 49 4.28 21.87 -3.81
CA ARG A 49 3.39 21.01 -3.02
C ARG A 49 3.69 19.52 -3.23
N PRO A 50 3.85 18.74 -2.15
CA PRO A 50 3.80 17.28 -2.28
C PRO A 50 2.46 16.88 -2.92
N GLY A 51 2.48 15.80 -3.72
CA GLY A 51 1.27 15.23 -4.32
C GLY A 51 0.22 14.89 -3.26
N GLN A 52 -1.04 14.73 -3.68
CA GLN A 52 -2.08 14.36 -2.73
C GLN A 52 -1.88 12.90 -2.30
N PRO A 53 -1.94 12.61 -0.99
CA PRO A 53 -1.91 11.23 -0.54
C PRO A 53 -3.17 10.51 -1.03
N ILE A 54 -2.97 9.32 -1.58
CA ILE A 54 -4.08 8.45 -1.99
C ILE A 54 -4.20 7.28 -1.03
N MET A 55 -5.44 6.95 -0.68
CA MET A 55 -5.78 5.80 0.16
C MET A 55 -6.27 4.68 -0.75
N LEU A 56 -5.70 3.49 -0.57
CA LEU A 56 -6.05 2.29 -1.33
C LEU A 56 -6.45 1.21 -0.33
N ASP A 57 -7.63 0.63 -0.53
CA ASP A 57 -8.06 -0.54 0.21
C ASP A 57 -7.47 -1.80 -0.42
N VAL A 58 -6.60 -2.45 0.34
CA VAL A 58 -5.79 -3.57 -0.10
C VAL A 58 -6.17 -4.82 0.69
N PRO A 59 -6.44 -5.97 0.03
CA PRO A 59 -6.67 -7.23 0.72
C PRO A 59 -5.44 -7.66 1.53
N ASP A 60 -5.62 -8.13 2.76
CA ASP A 60 -4.50 -8.42 3.69
C ASP A 60 -3.46 -9.37 3.10
N GLY A 61 -3.90 -10.33 2.28
CA GLY A 61 -3.03 -11.31 1.63
C GLY A 61 -2.06 -10.72 0.60
N VAL A 62 -2.30 -9.51 0.08
CA VAL A 62 -1.45 -8.88 -0.95
C VAL A 62 -0.83 -7.55 -0.48
N VAL A 63 -1.03 -7.16 0.79
CA VAL A 63 -0.51 -5.90 1.36
C VAL A 63 1.01 -5.82 1.26
N ALA A 64 1.72 -6.85 1.74
CA ALA A 64 3.18 -6.86 1.76
C ALA A 64 3.77 -6.82 0.34
N GLU A 65 3.16 -7.56 -0.59
CA GLU A 65 3.57 -7.57 -1.99
C GLU A 65 3.32 -6.21 -2.65
N PHE A 66 2.13 -5.64 -2.45
CA PHE A 66 1.77 -4.33 -2.96
C PHE A 66 2.76 -3.26 -2.49
N ILE A 67 3.08 -3.22 -1.20
CA ILE A 67 4.03 -2.26 -0.61
C ILE A 67 5.40 -2.41 -1.25
N THR A 68 5.90 -3.64 -1.35
CA THR A 68 7.23 -3.92 -1.91
C THR A 68 7.31 -3.44 -3.35
N ARG A 69 6.35 -3.84 -4.18
CA ARG A 69 6.30 -3.46 -5.60
C ARG A 69 6.08 -1.97 -5.78
N ALA A 70 5.15 -1.36 -5.03
CA ALA A 70 4.91 0.08 -5.08
C ALA A 70 6.17 0.89 -4.77
N ASN A 71 6.95 0.49 -3.75
CA ASN A 71 8.23 1.13 -3.43
C ASN A 71 9.28 0.95 -4.54
N THR A 72 9.39 -0.24 -5.14
CA THR A 72 10.29 -0.49 -6.28
C THR A 72 9.93 0.36 -7.50
N LEU A 73 8.63 0.61 -7.70
CA LEU A 73 8.14 1.47 -8.79
C LEU A 73 8.34 2.97 -8.51
N GLY A 74 8.79 3.33 -7.30
CA GLY A 74 9.07 4.69 -6.88
C GLY A 74 7.94 5.38 -6.12
N ALA A 75 6.86 4.67 -5.78
CA ALA A 75 5.82 5.22 -4.92
C ALA A 75 6.27 5.19 -3.46
N LEU A 76 5.92 6.21 -2.68
CA LEU A 76 6.23 6.29 -1.26
C LEU A 76 5.00 5.88 -0.46
N VAL A 77 5.09 4.74 0.22
CA VAL A 77 4.07 4.30 1.16
C VAL A 77 4.31 4.99 2.50
N GLY A 78 3.31 5.74 3.00
CA GLY A 78 3.42 6.51 4.24
C GLY A 78 3.02 5.73 5.49
N PHE A 79 1.88 5.05 5.44
CA PHE A 79 1.40 4.21 6.56
C PHE A 79 0.38 3.18 6.08
N VAL A 80 0.21 2.13 6.86
CA VAL A 80 -0.73 1.04 6.62
C VAL A 80 -1.64 0.93 7.85
N VAL A 81 -2.94 1.03 7.64
CA VAL A 81 -3.95 0.79 8.67
C VAL A 81 -4.49 -0.61 8.47
N THR A 82 -4.18 -1.51 9.39
CA THR A 82 -4.76 -2.87 9.41
C THR A 82 -5.79 -2.93 10.52
N ASP A 83 -6.97 -3.48 10.24
CA ASP A 83 -7.94 -3.78 11.28
C ASP A 83 -7.40 -4.92 12.15
N ILE A 84 -6.97 -4.61 13.37
CA ILE A 84 -6.41 -5.56 14.34
C ILE A 84 -7.50 -6.38 15.07
N SER A 85 -8.78 -6.23 14.73
CA SER A 85 -9.89 -6.87 15.45
C SER A 85 -9.98 -8.38 15.19
N ASN A 86 -9.15 -8.94 14.31
CA ASN A 86 -9.15 -10.36 13.97
C ASN A 86 -7.74 -10.97 13.93
N GLN A 87 -6.93 -10.74 14.96
CA GLN A 87 -5.82 -11.63 15.26
C GLN A 87 -6.35 -12.80 16.09
N PRO A 88 -6.29 -14.07 15.63
CA PRO A 88 -6.28 -15.17 16.59
C PRO A 88 -5.04 -14.95 17.44
N ALA A 89 -5.24 -14.68 18.73
CA ALA A 89 -4.18 -14.69 19.71
C ALA A 89 -3.36 -15.96 19.46
N SER A 90 -2.12 -15.79 19.00
CA SER A 90 -1.19 -16.90 18.97
C SER A 90 -0.89 -17.22 20.43
N ASP A 91 -1.71 -18.10 20.99
CA ASP A 91 -1.48 -18.77 22.26
C ASP A 91 -0.29 -19.71 22.03
N THR A 92 0.91 -19.14 22.12
CA THR A 92 2.17 -19.88 22.15
C THR A 92 2.87 -19.54 23.45
N ALA A 93 2.19 -19.82 24.56
CA ALA A 93 2.78 -19.87 25.88
C ALA A 93 2.13 -20.96 26.75
N ALA A 94 1.72 -22.07 26.14
CA ALA A 94 1.38 -23.29 26.84
C ALA A 94 2.28 -24.41 26.35
N THR A 95 2.97 -25.07 27.29
CA THR A 95 3.81 -26.27 27.11
C THR A 95 5.29 -25.97 26.86
N MET A 96 6.04 -25.75 27.95
CA MET A 96 7.19 -26.58 28.35
C MET A 96 7.97 -25.90 29.49
N GLN A 97 7.60 -26.20 30.73
CA GLN A 97 8.58 -26.31 31.81
C GLN A 97 8.07 -27.38 32.80
N GLN A 98 8.35 -28.62 32.43
CA GLN A 98 8.37 -29.77 33.32
C GLN A 98 9.54 -29.64 34.31
N ALA A 99 9.28 -30.12 35.52
CA ALA A 99 10.19 -30.83 36.41
C ALA A 99 11.45 -30.10 36.91
N ALA A 100 11.41 -29.71 38.19
CA ALA A 100 12.32 -30.17 39.24
C ALA A 100 11.78 -29.76 40.61
#